data_AF-A0A0Q0ABW3-F1
#
_entry.id   AF-A0A0Q0ABW3-F1
#
_cell.length_a   1.000
_cell.length_b   1.000
_cell.length_c   1.000
_cell.angle_alpha   90.00
_cell.angle_beta   90.00
_cell.angle_gamma   90.00
#
_symmetry.space_group_name_H-M   'P 1'
#
loop_
_entity.id
_entity.type
_entity.pdbx_description
1 polymer ?
#
loop_
_entity_poly.entity_id
_entity_poly.type
_entity_poly.pdbx_seq_one_letter_code
_entity_poly.pdbx_strand_id
1 'polypeptide(L)'
;MQIRVIKHIRKVYGCRGCETAPVTADKPAQLIEKSMASPSVLAMLLTTKYVDGLPLHRFETVLSRHGVEIPRQTLARWVIQCSEHFQPLLNLMRDRLFESPFIHCDETRVQVLGFVRKVLPHTAQAAGQSDHGRKASRQLVVTSAYSAVLF
;
A
#
# COMPACT_ATOMS: atom_id res chain seq x y z
N MET A 1 -19.29 14.65 6.59
CA MET A 1 -17.87 14.47 6.96
C MET A 1 -17.42 15.68 7.75
N GLN A 2 -16.80 15.50 8.93
CA GLN A 2 -16.25 16.59 9.72
C GLN A 2 -14.72 16.48 9.72
N ILE A 3 -14.03 17.52 9.27
CA ILE A 3 -12.56 17.57 9.32
C ILE A 3 -12.15 18.36 10.56
N ARG A 4 -11.19 17.83 11.32
CA ARG A 4 -10.63 18.46 12.51
C ARG A 4 -9.11 18.46 12.42
N VAL A 5 -8.49 19.55 12.86
CA VAL A 5 -7.04 19.66 12.99
C VAL A 5 -6.65 19.33 14.42
N ILE A 6 -5.82 18.31 14.60
CA ILE A 6 -5.29 17.92 15.91
C ILE A 6 -3.93 18.61 16.09
N LYS A 7 -3.83 19.48 17.10
CA LYS A 7 -2.60 20.21 17.41
C LYS A 7 -1.89 19.56 18.60
N HIS A 8 -0.74 18.94 18.35
CA HIS A 8 0.13 18.43 19.41
C HIS A 8 1.13 19.51 19.83
N ILE A 9 1.01 20.03 21.05
CA ILE A 9 1.92 21.03 21.61
C ILE A 9 2.92 20.31 22.51
N ARG A 10 4.21 20.41 22.17
CA ARG A 10 5.30 19.83 22.96
C ARG A 10 6.07 20.96 23.63
N LYS A 11 6.29 20.84 24.95
CA LYS A 11 7.12 21.78 25.69
C LYS A 11 8.57 21.34 25.60
N VAL A 12 9.46 22.29 25.38
CA VAL A 12 10.91 22.11 25.38
C VAL A 12 11.44 22.76 26.65
N TYR A 13 12.19 22.01 27.45
CA TYR A 13 12.75 22.47 28.71
C TYR A 13 14.27 22.51 28.61
N GLY A 14 14.87 23.63 29.01
CA GLY A 14 16.32 23.79 29.12
C GLY A 14 16.68 24.44 30.46
N CYS A 15 17.72 23.93 31.11
CA CYS A 15 18.30 24.60 32.28
C CYS A 15 19.10 25.83 31.80
N ARG A 16 18.88 27.01 32.41
CA ARG A 16 19.59 28.25 32.03
C ARG A 16 21.03 28.33 32.55
N GLY A 17 21.35 27.58 33.62
CA GLY A 17 22.67 27.57 34.25
C GLY A 17 23.49 26.31 34.00
N CYS A 18 22.96 25.38 33.20
CA CYS A 18 23.61 24.11 32.86
C CYS A 18 23.82 24.10 31.34
N GLU A 19 24.99 23.71 30.84
CA GLU A 19 25.25 23.53 29.39
C GLU A 19 24.55 22.28 28.81
N THR A 20 23.46 21.82 29.43
CA THR A 20 22.72 20.63 29.01
C THR A 20 21.78 20.95 27.85
N ALA A 21 21.77 20.08 26.83
CA ALA A 21 20.87 20.23 25.69
C ALA A 21 19.39 20.27 26.13
N PRO A 22 18.55 21.10 25.50
CA PRO A 22 17.13 21.15 25.82
C PRO A 22 16.42 19.81 25.59
N VAL A 23 15.64 19.37 26.56
CA VAL A 23 14.88 18.12 26.50
C VAL A 23 13.47 18.42 26.00
N THR A 24 13.03 17.68 24.99
CA THR A 24 11.68 17.80 24.39
C THR A 24 10.86 16.57 24.75
N ALA A 25 9.68 16.75 25.35
CA ALA A 25 8.77 15.65 25.69
C ALA A 25 8.40 14.83 24.45
N ASP A 26 8.27 13.51 24.52
CA ASP A 26 8.02 12.64 23.35
C ASP A 26 6.75 13.00 22.57
N LYS A 27 6.78 12.72 21.26
CA LYS A 27 5.60 12.87 20.40
C LYS A 27 4.81 11.55 20.37
N PRO A 28 3.49 11.60 20.21
CA PRO A 28 2.73 10.39 19.91
C PRO A 28 3.25 9.76 18.62
N ALA A 29 3.28 8.43 18.59
CA ALA A 29 3.65 7.69 17.39
C ALA A 29 2.68 8.03 16.25
N GLN A 30 3.22 8.36 15.09
CA GLN A 30 2.45 8.60 13.88
C GLN A 30 2.74 7.48 12.89
N LEU A 31 1.72 7.07 12.13
CA LEU A 31 1.90 6.05 11.09
C LEU A 31 2.91 6.55 10.04
N ILE A 32 2.68 7.76 9.53
CA ILE A 32 3.60 8.42 8.61
C ILE A 32 4.31 9.55 9.35
N GLU A 33 5.61 9.38 9.53
CA GLU A 33 6.45 10.35 10.21
C GLU A 33 6.51 11.71 9.49
N LYS A 34 6.38 12.80 10.27
CA LYS A 34 6.38 14.19 9.77
C LYS A 34 5.24 14.52 8.78
N SER A 35 4.18 13.72 8.76
CA SER A 35 2.98 14.00 7.96
C SER A 35 1.98 14.87 8.74
N MET A 36 1.14 15.61 8.01
CA MET A 36 -0.04 16.27 8.57
C MET A 36 -1.23 15.31 8.76
N ALA A 37 -1.15 14.10 8.19
CA ALA A 37 -2.24 13.14 8.24
C ALA A 37 -2.32 12.43 9.59
N SER A 38 -3.47 12.52 10.24
CA SER A 38 -3.77 11.68 11.40
C SER A 38 -4.11 10.25 10.96
N PRO A 39 -3.99 9.24 11.85
CA PRO A 39 -4.39 7.87 11.54
C PRO A 39 -5.84 7.75 11.05
N SER A 40 -6.75 8.56 11.59
CA SER A 40 -8.15 8.60 11.18
C SER A 40 -8.33 9.12 9.74
N VAL A 41 -7.55 10.12 9.32
CA VAL A 41 -7.58 10.63 7.94
C VAL A 41 -7.04 9.58 6.97
N LEU A 42 -5.98 8.86 7.35
CA LEU A 42 -5.42 7.77 6.54
C LEU A 42 -6.41 6.61 6.40
N ALA A 43 -7.07 6.21 7.49
CA ALA A 43 -8.10 5.17 7.47
C ALA A 43 -9.28 5.56 6.56
N MET A 44 -9.76 6.80 6.67
CA MET A 44 -10.81 7.32 5.79
C MET A 44 -10.36 7.34 4.33
N LEU A 45 -9.16 7.86 4.03
CA LEU A 45 -8.61 7.92 2.68
C LEU A 45 -8.55 6.53 2.03
N LEU A 46 -8.04 5.53 2.75
CA LEU A 46 -7.92 4.16 2.27
C LEU A 46 -9.28 3.51 2.06
N THR A 47 -10.21 3.70 3.00
CA THR A 47 -11.58 3.17 2.89
C THR A 47 -12.28 3.78 1.67
N THR A 48 -12.22 5.09 1.52
CA THR A 48 -12.87 5.79 0.40
C THR A 48 -12.23 5.46 -0.94
N LYS A 49 -10.91 5.22 -1.00
CA LYS A 49 -10.25 4.79 -2.23
C LYS A 49 -10.61 3.35 -2.61
N TYR A 50 -10.48 2.41 -1.68
CA TYR A 50 -10.50 0.97 -1.99
C TYR A 50 -11.85 0.30 -1.75
N VAL A 51 -12.59 0.73 -0.72
CA VAL A 51 -13.92 0.19 -0.40
C VAL A 51 -14.99 0.92 -1.21
N ASP A 52 -14.96 2.25 -1.19
CA ASP A 52 -15.96 3.06 -1.92
C ASP A 52 -15.60 3.28 -3.40
N GLY A 53 -14.40 2.88 -3.83
CA GLY A 53 -13.94 3.01 -5.21
C GLY A 53 -13.76 4.45 -5.69
N LEU A 54 -13.57 5.42 -4.79
CA LEU A 54 -13.46 6.83 -5.15
C LEU A 54 -12.04 7.19 -5.63
N PRO A 55 -11.87 7.69 -6.87
CA PRO A 55 -10.57 8.13 -7.35
C PRO A 55 -10.00 9.30 -6.52
N LEU A 56 -8.67 9.35 -6.35
CA LEU A 56 -8.00 10.37 -5.52
C LEU A 56 -8.26 11.82 -5.94
N HIS A 57 -8.37 12.09 -7.25
CA HIS A 57 -8.69 13.44 -7.76
C HIS A 57 -10.10 13.88 -7.33
N ARG A 58 -11.03 12.93 -7.20
CA ARG A 58 -12.39 13.21 -6.77
C ARG A 58 -12.43 13.42 -5.26
N PHE A 59 -11.65 12.65 -4.51
CA PHE A 59 -11.50 12.84 -3.07
C PHE A 59 -10.87 14.20 -2.72
N GLU A 60 -9.89 14.65 -3.50
CA GLU A 60 -9.33 16.01 -3.44
C GLU A 60 -10.43 17.08 -3.60
N THR A 61 -11.33 16.92 -4.58
CA THR A 61 -12.49 17.83 -4.73
C THR A 61 -13.47 17.75 -3.55
N VAL A 62 -13.65 16.58 -2.94
CA VAL A 62 -14.48 16.44 -1.73
C VAL A 62 -13.86 17.20 -0.56
N LEU A 63 -12.54 17.09 -0.37
CA LEU A 63 -11.81 17.82 0.67
C LEU A 63 -11.87 19.34 0.46
N SER A 64 -11.74 19.80 -0.79
CA SER A 64 -11.80 21.24 -1.09
C SER A 64 -13.18 21.85 -0.79
N ARG A 65 -14.27 21.10 -1.02
CA ARG A 65 -15.63 21.50 -0.59
C ARG A 65 -15.78 21.66 0.92
N HIS A 66 -14.93 20.99 1.69
CA HIS A 66 -14.86 21.11 3.15
C HIS A 66 -13.79 22.12 3.62
N GLY A 67 -13.26 22.95 2.71
CA GLY A 67 -12.28 23.99 3.02
C GLY A 67 -10.87 23.47 3.27
N VAL A 68 -10.56 22.25 2.82
CA VAL A 68 -9.25 21.61 3.03
C VAL A 68 -8.61 21.31 1.68
N GLU A 69 -7.53 22.03 1.39
CA GLU A 69 -6.78 21.86 0.15
C GLU A 69 -5.62 20.89 0.38
N ILE A 70 -5.77 19.67 -0.12
CA ILE A 70 -4.70 18.67 -0.11
C ILE A 70 -4.50 18.18 -1.54
N PRO A 71 -3.33 18.41 -2.14
CA PRO A 71 -3.11 18.03 -3.53
C PRO A 71 -3.15 16.52 -3.70
N ARG A 72 -3.67 16.05 -4.84
CA ARG A 72 -3.72 14.62 -5.19
C ARG A 72 -2.40 13.88 -4.98
N GLN A 73 -1.27 14.54 -5.28
CA GLN A 73 0.07 13.98 -5.12
C GLN A 73 0.36 13.60 -3.65
N THR A 74 -0.04 14.45 -2.70
CA THR A 74 0.11 14.17 -1.27
C THR A 74 -0.75 12.99 -0.85
N LEU A 75 -2.01 12.93 -1.32
CA LEU A 75 -2.90 11.80 -1.06
C LEU A 75 -2.31 10.49 -1.61
N ALA A 76 -1.79 10.51 -2.84
CA ALA A 76 -1.16 9.33 -3.45
C ALA A 76 0.07 8.88 -2.65
N ARG A 77 0.93 9.82 -2.24
CA ARG A 77 2.10 9.52 -1.40
C ARG A 77 1.69 8.88 -0.08
N TRP A 78 0.63 9.37 0.58
CA TRP A 78 0.15 8.77 1.82
C TRP A 78 -0.34 7.33 1.62
N VAL A 79 -1.04 7.05 0.52
CA VAL A 79 -1.48 5.69 0.22
C VAL A 79 -0.28 4.76 0.02
N ILE A 80 0.73 5.19 -0.73
CA ILE A 80 1.96 4.41 -0.94
C ILE A 80 2.66 4.15 0.40
N GLN A 81 2.82 5.16 1.25
CA GLN A 81 3.48 4.98 2.55
C GLN A 81 2.68 4.07 3.49
N CYS A 82 1.35 4.17 3.51
CA CYS A 82 0.51 3.27 4.30
C CYS A 82 0.70 1.80 3.91
N SER A 83 1.00 1.53 2.65
CA SER A 83 1.13 0.17 2.17
C SER A 83 2.34 -0.57 2.72
N GLU A 84 3.46 0.12 2.95
CA GLU A 84 4.66 -0.44 3.57
C GLU A 84 4.32 -0.98 4.96
N HIS A 85 3.45 -0.27 5.69
CA HIS A 85 2.97 -0.68 7.00
C HIS A 85 2.00 -1.87 6.95
N PHE A 86 1.35 -2.15 5.82
CA PHE A 86 0.48 -3.31 5.66
C PHE A 86 1.22 -4.58 5.26
N GLN A 87 2.50 -4.49 4.91
CA GLN A 87 3.29 -5.66 4.49
C GLN A 87 3.25 -6.84 5.50
N PRO A 88 3.36 -6.62 6.83
CA PRO A 88 3.27 -7.73 7.79
C PRO A 88 1.90 -8.42 7.78
N LEU A 89 0.82 -7.65 7.59
CA LEU A 89 -0.54 -8.20 7.50
C LEU A 89 -0.71 -9.02 6.22
N LEU A 90 -0.22 -8.50 5.09
CA LEU A 90 -0.21 -9.21 3.81
C LEU A 90 0.56 -10.53 3.91
N ASN A 91 1.71 -10.54 4.58
CA ASN A 91 2.49 -11.76 4.81
C ASN A 91 1.66 -12.78 5.61
N LEU A 92 1.02 -12.36 6.70
CA LEU A 92 0.19 -13.26 7.50
C LEU A 92 -1.00 -13.81 6.70
N MET A 93 -1.69 -12.97 5.93
CA MET A 93 -2.79 -13.41 5.07
C MET A 93 -2.33 -14.43 4.03
N ARG A 94 -1.15 -14.20 3.44
CA ARG A 94 -0.53 -15.12 2.49
C ARG A 94 -0.18 -16.46 3.14
N ASP A 95 0.44 -16.43 4.31
CA ASP A 95 0.84 -17.64 5.01
C ASP A 95 -0.39 -18.48 5.39
N ARG A 96 -1.47 -17.83 5.87
CA ARG A 96 -2.77 -18.48 6.11
C ARG A 96 -3.42 -19.03 4.85
N LEU A 97 -3.29 -18.34 3.71
CA LEU A 97 -3.81 -18.84 2.43
C LEU A 97 -3.11 -20.15 2.02
N PHE A 98 -1.79 -20.25 2.24
CA PHE A 98 -1.01 -21.44 1.90
C PHE A 98 -1.18 -22.62 2.87
N GLU A 99 -1.70 -22.39 4.06
CA GLU A 99 -2.12 -23.46 4.99
C GLU A 99 -3.40 -24.18 4.52
N SER A 100 -4.18 -23.58 3.62
CA SER A 100 -5.43 -24.16 3.14
C SER A 100 -5.19 -25.38 2.24
N PRO A 101 -5.92 -26.49 2.41
CA PRO A 101 -5.81 -27.67 1.53
C PRO A 101 -6.27 -27.39 0.10
N PHE A 102 -7.10 -26.37 -0.11
CA PHE A 102 -7.59 -25.96 -1.42
C PHE A 102 -7.54 -24.43 -1.55
N ILE A 103 -7.07 -23.94 -2.69
CA ILE A 103 -7.01 -22.51 -3.01
C ILE A 103 -7.83 -22.28 -4.28
N HIS A 104 -8.83 -21.42 -4.18
CA HIS A 104 -9.61 -20.97 -5.32
C HIS A 104 -8.96 -19.70 -5.89
N CYS A 105 -8.70 -19.69 -7.20
CA CYS A 105 -8.13 -18.56 -7.90
C CYS A 105 -9.07 -18.17 -9.04
N ASP A 106 -9.43 -16.89 -9.11
CA ASP A 106 -10.15 -16.29 -10.24
C ASP A 106 -9.27 -15.26 -10.94
N GLU A 107 -9.27 -15.25 -12.28
CA GLU A 107 -8.46 -14.33 -13.06
C GLU A 107 -9.24 -13.03 -13.31
N THR A 108 -8.94 -12.00 -12.53
CA THR A 108 -9.41 -10.64 -12.82
C THR A 108 -8.33 -9.84 -13.54
N ARG A 109 -8.59 -9.40 -14.77
CA ARG A 109 -7.64 -8.61 -15.56
C ARG A 109 -7.75 -7.12 -15.24
N VAL A 110 -6.61 -6.47 -14.98
CA VAL A 110 -6.52 -5.03 -14.78
C VAL A 110 -5.42 -4.45 -15.66
N GLN A 111 -5.71 -3.33 -16.33
CA GLN A 111 -4.70 -2.61 -17.12
C GLN A 111 -3.81 -1.78 -16.20
N VAL A 112 -2.50 -2.05 -16.21
CA VAL A 112 -1.50 -1.28 -15.48
C VAL A 112 -0.63 -0.46 -16.43
N LEU A 113 -0.06 0.64 -15.93
CA LEU A 113 0.90 1.45 -16.67
C LEU A 113 2.26 0.72 -16.68
N GLY A 114 2.85 0.53 -17.88
CA GLY A 114 4.18 -0.06 -18.03
C GLY A 114 4.23 -1.53 -18.48
N PHE A 115 3.09 -2.22 -18.60
CA PHE A 115 3.07 -3.54 -19.23
C PHE A 115 3.06 -3.40 -20.76
N VAL A 116 4.25 -3.33 -21.37
CA VAL A 116 4.36 -3.53 -22.83
C VAL A 116 3.86 -4.94 -23.10
N ARG A 117 2.78 -5.03 -23.88
CA ARG A 117 2.19 -6.29 -24.32
C ARG A 117 3.24 -7.05 -25.13
N LYS A 118 4.01 -7.95 -24.50
CA LYS A 118 4.69 -9.02 -25.25
C LYS A 118 3.58 -9.95 -25.74
N VAL A 119 3.01 -9.61 -26.89
CA VAL A 119 2.19 -10.54 -27.67
C VAL A 119 3.13 -11.69 -28.02
N LEU A 120 3.02 -12.83 -27.34
CA LEU A 120 3.61 -14.06 -27.84
C LEU A 120 2.93 -14.32 -29.19
N PRO A 121 3.68 -14.44 -30.30
CA PRO A 121 3.07 -14.65 -31.61
C PRO A 121 2.25 -15.94 -31.60
N HIS A 122 1.09 -15.90 -32.25
CA HIS A 122 0.09 -16.98 -32.34
C HIS A 122 0.57 -18.28 -33.01
N THR A 123 1.87 -18.46 -33.26
CA THR A 123 2.47 -19.58 -33.99
C THR A 123 3.31 -20.52 -33.11
N ALA A 124 3.01 -20.63 -31.83
CA ALA A 124 3.59 -21.67 -30.96
C ALA A 124 2.51 -22.62 -30.45
N GLN A 125 1.80 -23.28 -31.37
CA GLN A 125 1.20 -24.59 -31.11
C GLN A 125 1.98 -25.65 -31.88
N ALA A 126 2.20 -26.77 -31.20
CA ALA A 126 2.82 -28.03 -31.64
C ALA A 126 4.36 -28.10 -31.65
N ALA A 127 4.92 -28.55 -30.53
CA ALA A 127 6.01 -29.51 -30.53
C ALA A 127 5.77 -30.50 -29.39
N GLY A 128 5.04 -31.58 -29.69
CA GLY A 128 5.09 -32.78 -28.87
C GLY A 128 6.31 -33.60 -29.28
N GLN A 129 7.13 -34.00 -28.31
CA GLN A 129 7.90 -35.24 -28.39
C GLN A 129 8.31 -35.69 -26.98
N SER A 130 7.92 -36.94 -26.70
CA SER A 130 8.24 -37.79 -25.57
C SER A 130 9.74 -38.07 -25.44
N ASP A 131 10.31 -38.08 -24.22
CA ASP A 131 10.86 -39.33 -23.65
C ASP A 131 11.32 -39.25 -22.17
N HIS A 132 11.03 -40.34 -21.45
CA HIS A 132 11.76 -40.96 -20.34
C HIS A 132 12.20 -40.14 -19.10
N GLY A 133 11.37 -40.23 -18.05
CA GLY A 133 11.79 -40.70 -16.72
C GLY A 133 12.78 -39.86 -15.90
N ARG A 134 12.28 -38.87 -15.14
CA ARG A 134 12.79 -38.58 -13.78
C ARG A 134 11.82 -37.70 -12.98
N LYS A 135 11.53 -38.11 -11.74
CA LYS A 135 10.75 -37.38 -10.74
C LYS A 135 11.32 -35.97 -10.55
N ALA A 136 10.54 -34.93 -10.84
CA ALA A 136 10.71 -33.60 -10.26
C ALA A 136 9.43 -32.79 -10.51
N SER A 137 8.55 -32.76 -9.51
CA SER A 137 7.49 -31.77 -9.36
C SER A 137 8.11 -30.37 -9.31
N ARG A 138 8.21 -29.72 -10.47
CA ARG A 138 8.58 -28.30 -10.58
C ARG A 138 7.34 -27.51 -10.96
N GLN A 139 6.60 -27.10 -9.94
CA GLN A 139 5.62 -26.01 -10.05
C GLN A 139 6.39 -24.76 -10.47
N LEU A 140 6.14 -24.31 -11.70
CA LEU A 140 6.78 -23.13 -12.27
C LEU A 140 6.09 -21.86 -11.71
N VAL A 141 6.67 -21.37 -10.60
CA VAL A 141 6.91 -19.95 -10.28
C VAL A 141 5.82 -18.94 -10.71
N VAL A 142 4.81 -18.76 -9.84
CA VAL A 142 4.03 -17.50 -9.74
C VAL A 142 4.50 -16.73 -8.50
N THR A 143 5.82 -16.61 -8.28
CA THR A 143 6.35 -15.85 -7.13
C THR A 143 6.76 -14.42 -7.50
N SER A 144 6.83 -14.08 -8.79
CA SER A 144 7.31 -12.76 -9.23
C SER A 144 6.19 -11.73 -9.45
N ALA A 145 4.97 -12.17 -9.75
CA ALA A 145 3.89 -11.25 -10.18
C ALA A 145 3.15 -10.55 -9.03
N TYR A 146 3.13 -11.12 -7.82
CA TYR A 146 2.35 -10.57 -6.70
C TYR A 146 2.93 -9.25 -6.15
N SER A 147 4.21 -8.96 -6.40
CA SER A 147 4.82 -7.72 -5.92
C SER A 147 4.53 -6.50 -6.81
N ALA A 148 4.05 -6.71 -8.05
CA ALA A 148 3.90 -5.65 -9.04
C ALA A 148 2.46 -5.14 -9.22
N VAL A 149 1.46 -5.80 -8.63
CA VAL A 149 0.04 -5.50 -8.87
C VAL A 149 -0.61 -4.72 -7.73
N LEU A 150 0.10 -4.51 -6.62
CA LEU A 150 -0.44 -3.84 -5.42
C LEU A 150 -0.05 -2.37 -5.23
N PHE A 151 0.71 -1.76 -6.16
CA PHE A 151 1.07 -0.33 -6.11
C PHE A 151 0.78 0.44 -7.40
#